data_AF-A0A4D4MA82-F1
#
_entry.id   AF-A0A4D4MA82-F1
#
_cell.length_a   1.000
_cell.length_b   1.000
_cell.length_c   1.000
_cell.angle_alpha   90.00
_cell.angle_beta   90.00
_cell.angle_gamma   90.00
#
_symmetry.space_group_name_H-M   'P 1'
#
loop_
_entity.id
_entity.type
_entity.pdbx_description
1 polymer ?
#
loop_
_entity_poly.entity_id
_entity_poly.type
_entity_poly.pdbx_seq_one_letter_code
_entity_poly.pdbx_strand_id
1 'polypeptide(L)'
;MPAIQDIYNAEDRDHAAQAVKAFAKPYGPKFPKAAKKITDDEDELLAFYEFPAEHGIHLRTTNPIESTFATVRLRTKVTRGAGSRAAALAMVFTLVESAQARWRAVNAPHLVALVRAGARFEHGVLVERDPAVAA
;
A
#
# COMPACT_ATOMS: atom_id res chain seq x y z
N MET A 1 14.87 -7.46 -3.62
CA MET A 1 16.07 -6.75 -3.12
C MET A 1 15.92 -6.66 -1.60
N PRO A 2 16.71 -7.39 -0.81
CA PRO A 2 16.56 -7.40 0.65
C PRO A 2 16.52 -5.98 1.25
N ALA A 3 17.35 -5.07 0.74
CA ALA A 3 17.43 -3.68 1.26
C ALA A 3 16.16 -2.82 1.13
N ILE A 4 15.25 -3.10 0.19
CA ILE A 4 13.95 -2.39 0.13
C ILE A 4 12.98 -3.01 1.14
N GLN A 5 13.09 -4.32 1.37
CA GLN A 5 12.27 -5.03 2.36
C GLN A 5 12.60 -4.58 3.78
N ASP A 6 13.87 -4.25 4.03
CA ASP A 6 14.32 -3.68 5.31
C ASP A 6 13.65 -2.33 5.63
N ILE A 7 13.22 -1.57 4.61
CA ILE A 7 12.49 -0.31 4.81
C ILE A 7 11.05 -0.59 5.25
N TYR A 8 10.29 -1.34 4.45
CA TYR A 8 8.84 -1.48 4.69
C TYR A 8 8.50 -2.54 5.75
N ASN A 9 9.45 -3.41 6.14
CA ASN A 9 9.29 -4.35 7.25
C ASN A 9 9.96 -3.87 8.56
N ALA A 10 10.49 -2.65 8.60
CA ALA A 10 11.02 -2.10 9.84
C ALA A 10 9.93 -2.04 10.92
N GLU A 11 10.37 -2.04 12.18
CA GLU A 11 9.49 -2.08 13.36
C GLU A 11 8.55 -0.87 13.42
N ASP A 12 9.11 0.32 13.19
CA ASP A 12 8.40 1.59 13.18
C ASP A 12 8.95 2.55 12.12
N ARG A 13 8.36 3.75 12.05
CA ARG A 13 8.74 4.79 11.09
C ARG A 13 10.17 5.28 11.27
N ASP A 14 10.67 5.37 12.50
CA ASP A 14 12.02 5.86 12.78
C ASP A 14 13.08 4.86 12.32
N HIS A 15 12.85 3.56 12.55
CA HIS A 15 13.68 2.49 12.02
C HIS A 15 13.61 2.43 10.49
N ALA A 16 12.44 2.65 9.90
CA ALA A 16 12.28 2.70 8.46
C ALA A 16 13.06 3.89 7.83
N ALA A 17 13.03 5.06 8.46
CA ALA A 17 13.82 6.24 8.04
C ALA A 17 15.33 5.97 8.11
N GLN A 18 15.80 5.25 9.12
CA GLN A 18 17.18 4.79 9.19
C GLN A 18 17.51 3.80 8.06
N ALA A 19 16.60 2.87 7.74
CA ALA A 19 16.74 1.94 6.63
C ALA A 19 16.79 2.66 5.27
N VAL A 20 16.02 3.73 5.06
CA VAL A 20 16.08 4.58 3.85
C VAL A 20 17.48 5.17 3.69
N LYS A 21 18.06 5.74 4.75
CA LYS A 21 19.43 6.28 4.75
C LYS A 21 20.47 5.19 4.46
N ALA A 22 20.30 4.01 5.08
CA ALA A 22 21.16 2.86 4.87
C ALA A 22 21.07 2.35 3.42
N PHE A 23 19.90 2.38 2.80
CA PHE A 23 19.67 2.03 1.39
C PHE A 23 20.35 3.04 0.45
N ALA A 24 20.22 4.34 0.70
CA ALA A 24 20.75 5.38 -0.17
C ALA A 24 22.29 5.33 -0.31
N LYS A 25 23.02 4.89 0.73
CA LYS A 25 24.49 4.86 0.74
C LYS A 25 25.10 3.92 -0.34
N PRO A 26 24.78 2.62 -0.40
CA PRO A 26 25.32 1.71 -1.42
C PRO A 26 24.59 1.77 -2.76
N TYR A 27 23.29 2.15 -2.78
CA TYR A 27 22.48 2.14 -4.00
C TYR A 27 22.38 3.50 -4.70
N GLY A 28 22.59 4.61 -4.00
CA GLY A 28 22.60 5.96 -4.57
C GLY A 28 23.56 6.12 -5.75
N PRO A 29 24.84 5.71 -5.63
CA PRO A 29 25.79 5.80 -6.73
C PRO A 29 25.46 4.87 -7.91
N LYS A 30 24.81 3.72 -7.65
CA LYS A 30 24.52 2.69 -8.67
C LYS A 30 23.20 2.95 -9.40
N PHE A 31 22.20 3.43 -8.68
CA PHE A 31 20.84 3.62 -9.15
C PHE A 31 20.28 4.98 -8.68
N PRO A 32 20.89 6.10 -9.10
CA PRO A 32 20.59 7.42 -8.54
C PRO A 32 19.13 7.82 -8.67
N LYS A 33 18.47 7.46 -9.78
CA LYS A 33 17.04 7.75 -9.99
C LYS A 33 16.13 6.96 -9.03
N ALA A 34 16.45 5.70 -8.76
CA ALA A 34 15.67 4.85 -7.87
C ALA A 34 15.88 5.23 -6.40
N ALA A 35 17.12 5.53 -6.01
CA ALA A 35 17.42 6.04 -4.68
C ALA A 35 16.71 7.36 -4.42
N LYS A 36 16.77 8.31 -5.37
CA LYS A 36 16.08 9.59 -5.28
C LYS A 36 14.57 9.45 -5.10
N LYS A 37 13.94 8.50 -5.80
CA LYS A 37 12.51 8.20 -5.65
C LYS A 37 12.11 7.73 -4.26
N ILE A 38 13.01 7.10 -3.52
CA ILE A 38 12.75 6.64 -2.15
C ILE A 38 13.05 7.75 -1.15
N THR A 39 14.12 8.53 -1.36
CA THR A 39 14.56 9.57 -0.42
C THR A 39 13.75 10.86 -0.52
N ASP A 40 13.27 11.23 -1.72
CA ASP A 40 12.50 12.47 -1.92
C ASP A 40 11.05 12.33 -1.45
N ASP A 41 10.50 11.12 -1.54
CA ASP A 41 9.10 10.79 -1.25
C ASP A 41 9.02 9.92 0.04
N GLU A 42 9.95 10.13 1.00
CA GLU A 42 10.09 9.31 2.22
C GLU A 42 8.84 9.37 3.11
N ASP A 43 8.25 10.55 3.30
CA ASP A 43 7.07 10.72 4.14
C ASP A 43 5.86 9.96 3.58
N GLU A 44 5.61 10.06 2.27
CA GLU A 44 4.55 9.32 1.60
C GLU A 44 4.79 7.81 1.61
N LEU A 45 6.04 7.38 1.46
CA LEU A 45 6.41 5.97 1.48
C LEU A 45 6.19 5.34 2.86
N LEU A 46 6.43 6.10 3.93
CA LEU A 46 6.35 5.62 5.31
C LEU A 46 4.99 5.92 5.98
N ALA A 47 4.07 6.61 5.31
CA ALA A 47 2.76 6.97 5.85
C ALA A 47 1.94 5.75 6.34
N PHE A 48 2.18 4.55 5.80
CA PHE A 48 1.46 3.34 6.23
C PHE A 48 1.71 2.97 7.71
N TYR A 49 2.78 3.47 8.34
CA TYR A 49 3.04 3.27 9.78
C TYR A 49 2.06 4.03 10.68
N GLU A 50 1.29 4.97 10.12
CA GLU A 50 0.23 5.73 10.80
C GLU A 50 -1.15 5.06 10.68
N PHE A 51 -1.21 3.83 10.17
CA PHE A 51 -2.41 3.00 10.08
C PHE A 51 -2.33 1.82 11.05
N PRO A 52 -3.47 1.18 11.39
CA PRO A 52 -3.47 0.00 12.26
C PRO A 52 -2.44 -1.06 11.86
N ALA A 53 -1.68 -1.57 12.82
CA ALA A 53 -0.64 -2.57 12.57
C ALA A 53 -1.20 -3.83 11.88
N GLU A 54 -2.45 -4.20 12.19
CA GLU A 54 -3.16 -5.32 11.60
C GLU A 54 -3.33 -5.18 10.08
N HIS A 55 -3.44 -3.93 9.58
CA HIS A 55 -3.57 -3.65 8.15
C HIS A 55 -2.22 -3.72 7.42
N GLY A 56 -1.10 -3.67 8.14
CA GLY A 56 0.25 -3.60 7.57
C GLY A 56 0.57 -4.71 6.56
N ILE A 57 0.10 -5.95 6.79
CA ILE A 57 0.29 -7.06 5.84
C ILE A 57 -0.33 -6.80 4.47
N HIS A 58 -1.40 -6.01 4.41
CA HIS A 58 -2.10 -5.65 3.16
C HIS A 58 -1.51 -4.38 2.54
N LEU A 59 -1.06 -3.43 3.36
CA LEU A 59 -0.51 -2.15 2.92
C LEU A 59 0.93 -2.26 2.39
N ARG A 60 1.71 -3.24 2.87
CA ARG A 60 3.12 -3.47 2.46
C ARG A 60 3.27 -4.31 1.19
N THR A 61 2.18 -4.70 0.54
CA THR A 61 2.21 -5.53 -0.67
C THR A 61 1.38 -4.89 -1.77
N THR A 62 1.80 -5.07 -3.02
CA THR A 62 1.04 -4.65 -4.20
C THR A 62 -0.06 -5.64 -4.58
N ASN A 63 -0.17 -6.78 -3.88
CA ASN A 63 -1.10 -7.86 -4.24
C ASN A 63 -2.57 -7.41 -4.34
N PRO A 64 -3.15 -6.60 -3.42
CA PRO A 64 -4.52 -6.10 -3.57
C PRO A 64 -4.76 -5.34 -4.89
N ILE A 65 -3.73 -4.67 -5.41
CA ILE A 65 -3.78 -3.94 -6.68
C ILE A 65 -3.52 -4.91 -7.85
N GLU A 66 -2.40 -5.63 -7.83
CA GLU A 66 -1.96 -6.49 -8.93
C GLU A 66 -2.90 -7.67 -9.20
N SER A 67 -3.39 -8.33 -8.14
CA SER A 67 -4.37 -9.42 -8.22
C SER A 67 -5.65 -8.99 -8.92
N THR A 68 -6.15 -7.80 -8.59
CA THR A 68 -7.37 -7.23 -9.17
C THR A 68 -7.21 -7.02 -10.69
N PHE A 69 -6.05 -6.54 -11.13
CA PHE A 69 -5.78 -6.31 -12.55
C PHE A 69 -5.32 -7.56 -13.31
N ALA A 70 -4.90 -8.62 -12.62
CA ALA A 70 -4.39 -9.84 -13.26
C ALA A 70 -5.42 -10.48 -14.20
N THR A 71 -6.70 -10.57 -13.77
CA THR A 71 -7.77 -11.14 -14.58
C THR A 71 -8.06 -10.32 -15.84
N VAL A 72 -8.03 -8.99 -15.72
CA VAL A 72 -8.21 -8.06 -16.86
C VAL A 72 -7.07 -8.21 -17.86
N ARG A 73 -5.81 -8.26 -17.40
CA ARG A 73 -4.63 -8.46 -18.26
C ARG A 73 -4.66 -9.80 -18.98
N LEU A 74 -5.09 -10.86 -18.28
CA LEU A 74 -5.26 -12.18 -18.89
C LEU A 74 -6.29 -12.13 -20.02
N ARG A 75 -7.45 -11.50 -19.79
CA ARG A 75 -8.52 -11.46 -20.79
C ARG A 75 -8.13 -10.62 -22.01
N THR A 76 -7.54 -9.44 -21.81
CA THR A 76 -7.08 -8.57 -22.90
C THR A 76 -6.03 -9.24 -23.79
N LYS A 77 -5.15 -10.09 -23.21
CA LYS A 77 -4.21 -10.92 -23.96
C LYS A 77 -4.92 -11.96 -24.83
N VAL A 78 -5.93 -12.64 -24.29
CA VAL A 78 -6.71 -13.66 -25.03
C VAL A 78 -7.53 -13.05 -26.16
N THR A 79 -8.16 -11.90 -25.93
CA THR A 79 -9.00 -11.22 -26.93
C THR A 79 -8.19 -10.38 -27.94
N ARG A 80 -6.86 -10.34 -27.80
CA ARG A 80 -5.94 -9.53 -28.61
C ARG A 80 -6.33 -8.05 -28.68
N GLY A 81 -6.69 -7.49 -27.52
CA GLY A 81 -7.16 -6.12 -27.39
C GLY A 81 -8.59 -6.02 -26.85
N ALA A 82 -9.04 -4.78 -26.64
CA ALA A 82 -10.29 -4.51 -25.95
C ALA A 82 -11.47 -4.16 -26.88
N GLY A 83 -11.24 -4.14 -28.21
CA GLY A 83 -12.23 -3.71 -29.19
C GLY A 83 -12.50 -2.20 -29.08
N SER A 84 -13.76 -1.82 -28.92
CA SER A 84 -14.17 -0.43 -28.70
C SER A 84 -13.99 0.00 -27.24
N ARG A 85 -13.97 1.31 -26.97
CA ARG A 85 -13.92 1.84 -25.59
C ARG A 85 -15.07 1.32 -24.72
N ALA A 86 -16.28 1.25 -25.27
CA ALA A 86 -17.45 0.75 -24.55
C ALA A 86 -17.29 -0.74 -24.21
N ALA A 87 -16.81 -1.55 -25.15
CA ALA A 87 -16.55 -2.97 -24.93
C ALA A 87 -15.43 -3.18 -23.88
N ALA A 88 -14.38 -2.37 -23.92
CA ALA A 88 -13.31 -2.38 -22.94
C ALA A 88 -13.82 -2.11 -21.52
N LEU A 89 -14.62 -1.06 -21.35
CA LEU A 89 -15.18 -0.69 -20.05
C LEU A 89 -16.11 -1.78 -19.50
N ALA A 90 -17.01 -2.32 -20.33
CA ALA A 90 -17.89 -3.40 -19.93
C ALA A 90 -17.11 -4.65 -19.50
N MET A 91 -16.07 -5.03 -20.28
CA MET A 91 -15.21 -6.16 -19.95
C MET A 91 -14.48 -5.97 -18.62
N VAL A 92 -13.83 -4.83 -18.41
CA VAL A 92 -13.12 -4.53 -17.15
C VAL A 92 -14.09 -4.58 -15.97
N PHE A 93 -15.24 -3.91 -16.10
CA PHE A 93 -16.26 -3.85 -15.05
C PHE A 93 -16.72 -5.25 -14.64
N THR A 94 -17.18 -6.07 -15.60
CA THR A 94 -17.66 -7.43 -15.31
C THR A 94 -16.57 -8.34 -14.74
N LEU A 95 -15.33 -8.22 -15.21
CA LEU A 95 -14.21 -9.02 -14.66
C LEU A 95 -13.87 -8.63 -13.23
N VAL A 96 -13.88 -7.33 -12.91
CA VAL A 96 -13.65 -6.86 -11.54
C VAL A 96 -14.83 -7.25 -10.64
N GLU A 97 -16.08 -7.14 -11.11
CA GLU A 97 -17.26 -7.61 -10.38
C GLU A 97 -17.20 -9.12 -10.08
N SER A 98 -16.67 -9.91 -11.00
CA SER A 98 -16.49 -11.35 -10.79
C SER A 98 -15.34 -11.64 -9.82
N ALA A 99 -14.27 -10.85 -9.86
CA ALA A 99 -13.12 -11.01 -8.98
C ALA A 99 -13.45 -10.67 -7.52
N GLN A 100 -14.22 -9.60 -7.28
CA GLN A 100 -14.54 -9.12 -5.93
C GLN A 100 -15.26 -10.15 -5.07
N ALA A 101 -16.04 -11.07 -5.68
CA ALA A 101 -16.76 -12.11 -4.96
C ALA A 101 -15.84 -13.07 -4.17
N ARG A 102 -14.54 -13.09 -4.48
CA ARG A 102 -13.53 -13.93 -3.81
C ARG A 102 -12.54 -13.14 -2.97
N TRP A 103 -12.70 -11.82 -2.85
CA TRP A 103 -11.78 -11.01 -2.07
C TRP A 103 -11.94 -11.28 -0.58
N ARG A 104 -10.81 -11.42 0.09
CA ARG A 104 -10.74 -11.52 1.54
C ARG A 104 -10.78 -10.10 2.12
N ALA A 105 -11.52 -9.93 3.22
CA ALA A 105 -11.48 -8.70 4.00
C ALA A 105 -10.07 -8.41 4.55
N VAL A 106 -9.77 -7.14 4.79
CA VAL A 106 -8.57 -6.75 5.55
C VAL A 106 -8.62 -7.35 6.96
N ASN A 107 -7.45 -7.54 7.57
CA ASN A 107 -7.39 -7.96 8.97
C ASN A 107 -7.99 -6.85 9.85
N ALA A 108 -8.62 -7.21 10.98
CA ALA A 108 -9.31 -6.25 11.86
C ALA A 108 -10.21 -5.24 11.09
N PRO A 109 -11.23 -5.72 10.35
CA PRO A 109 -12.03 -4.86 9.47
C PRO A 109 -12.83 -3.78 10.23
N HIS A 110 -13.11 -3.99 11.51
CA HIS A 110 -13.78 -3.00 12.37
C HIS A 110 -12.94 -1.71 12.54
N LEU A 111 -11.61 -1.78 12.43
CA LEU A 111 -10.72 -0.61 12.52
C LEU A 111 -10.82 0.30 11.28
N VAL A 112 -11.34 -0.19 10.16
CA VAL A 112 -11.54 0.62 8.94
C VAL A 112 -12.46 1.82 9.22
N ALA A 113 -13.44 1.67 10.11
CA ALA A 113 -14.32 2.76 10.50
C ALA A 113 -13.54 3.89 11.21
N LEU A 114 -12.57 3.54 12.06
CA LEU A 114 -11.72 4.50 12.78
C LEU A 114 -10.76 5.21 11.81
N VAL A 115 -10.14 4.47 10.89
CA VAL A 115 -9.30 5.04 9.83
C VAL A 115 -10.11 6.04 9.00
N ARG A 116 -11.34 5.68 8.59
CA ARG A 116 -12.23 6.59 7.84
C ARG A 116 -12.68 7.81 8.65
N ALA A 117 -12.75 7.70 9.97
CA ALA A 117 -13.06 8.81 10.87
C ALA A 117 -11.84 9.72 11.16
N GLY A 118 -10.66 9.39 10.63
CA GLY A 118 -9.43 10.15 10.87
C GLY A 118 -8.83 9.94 12.26
N ALA A 119 -9.10 8.79 12.89
CA ALA A 119 -8.45 8.44 14.15
C ALA A 119 -6.93 8.36 13.97
N ARG A 120 -6.17 8.83 14.97
CA ARG A 120 -4.72 8.83 14.95
C ARG A 120 -4.18 7.50 15.46
N PHE A 121 -3.27 6.91 14.71
CA PHE A 121 -2.50 5.75 15.15
C PHE A 121 -1.03 6.13 15.24
N GLU A 122 -0.40 5.80 16.36
CA GLU A 122 1.06 5.93 16.54
C GLU A 122 1.65 4.53 16.61
N HIS A 123 2.62 4.24 15.74
CA HIS A 123 3.22 2.91 15.59
C HIS A 123 2.18 1.79 15.39
N GLY A 124 1.10 2.12 14.66
CA GLY A 124 -0.02 1.22 14.40
C GLY A 124 -0.95 0.94 15.58
N VAL A 125 -0.81 1.66 16.69
CA VAL A 125 -1.69 1.58 17.87
C VAL A 125 -2.60 2.81 17.93
N LEU A 126 -3.89 2.59 18.20
CA LEU A 126 -4.86 3.67 18.35
C LEU A 126 -4.48 4.57 19.53
N VAL A 127 -4.31 5.87 19.27
CA VAL A 127 -4.14 6.86 20.33
C VAL A 127 -5.51 7.38 20.73
N GLU A 128 -5.97 7.04 21.93
CA GLU A 128 -7.17 7.62 22.49
C GLU A 128 -6.97 9.13 22.71
N ARG A 129 -8.04 9.91 22.52
CA ARG A 129 -8.00 11.36 22.72
C ARG A 129 -7.61 11.65 24.17
N ASP A 130 -6.54 12.42 24.36
CA ASP A 130 -6.13 12.89 25.68
C ASP A 130 -7.29 13.71 26.31
N PRO A 131 -7.82 13.31 27.49
CA PRO A 131 -8.93 14.01 28.12
C PRO A 131 -8.61 15.48 28.46
N ALA A 132 -7.34 15.89 28.44
CA ALA A 132 -6.92 17.27 28.70
C ALA A 132 -7.33 18.29 27.61
N VAL A 133 -7.69 17.86 26.40
CA VAL A 133 -8.06 18.77 25.28
C VAL A 133 -9.58 18.98 25.18
N ALA A 134 -10.36 18.43 26.12
CA ALA A 134 -11.82 18.56 26.16
C ALA A 134 -12.34 19.63 27.14
N ALA A 135 -11.47 20.49 27.68
CA ALA A 135 -11.81 21.56 28.62
C ALA A 135 -11.84 22.94 27.95
#